data_AF-A0AAV7CPR6-F1
#
_entry.id   AF-A0AAV7CPR6-F1
#
_cell.length_a   1.000
_cell.length_b   1.000
_cell.length_c   1.000
_cell.angle_alpha   90.00
_cell.angle_beta   90.00
_cell.angle_gamma   90.00
#
_symmetry.space_group_name_H-M   'P 1'
#
loop_
_entity.id
_entity.type
_entity.pdbx_description
1 polymer ?
#
loop_
_entity_poly.entity_id
_entity_poly.type
_entity_poly.pdbx_seq_one_letter_code
_entity_poly.pdbx_strand_id
1 'polypeptide(L)'
;MLYPKNDIIEVELGTPITLSCRALFNGSTLLFWTFNESLISDYAGEDRVITGDPVETVTEDGLLHFIDLNFTKVLEEDYNRKFYCHMFYTTKSIKFYVTIKKPDPNLQGVLIAVFLSLFLVIVIAIITIRIFKVDIVLWYRSSCLAKRASNDGKMYDAYVIYPKKFSGTSSYEMDIFVLKVLPEVLEKQCAYQLFILGRDDLPGQALMDLVDETISQSRRVIIVLGNMFCVDESDFEQKIAMYDALIRNKIKVILIEIEKITDYTTVPESIKYIKQKQGVVRWKGEFTEDALSPNTRFWKNIRYQMPPAHRYSDSELHYIHSED
;
A
#
# COMPACT_ATOMS: atom_id res chain seq x y z
N MET A 1 25.90 18.61 -57.84
CA MET A 1 25.00 18.12 -56.76
C MET A 1 24.13 19.27 -56.29
N LEU A 2 22.85 19.04 -56.00
CA LEU A 2 21.91 20.09 -55.59
C LEU A 2 21.14 19.65 -54.34
N TYR A 3 21.11 20.53 -53.35
CA TYR A 3 20.48 20.37 -52.05
C TYR A 3 19.70 21.64 -51.71
N PRO A 4 18.53 21.58 -51.08
CA PRO A 4 17.82 20.40 -50.59
C PRO A 4 17.12 19.63 -51.72
N LYS A 5 16.87 18.33 -51.52
CA LYS A 5 15.99 17.52 -52.39
C LYS A 5 14.67 17.25 -51.69
N ASN A 6 13.72 18.19 -51.78
CA ASN A 6 12.36 18.04 -51.23
C ASN A 6 12.35 17.49 -49.80
N ASP A 7 13.08 18.20 -48.92
CA ASP A 7 13.44 17.71 -47.59
C ASP A 7 12.37 18.04 -46.54
N ILE A 8 12.29 17.22 -45.49
CA ILE A 8 11.41 17.42 -44.35
C ILE A 8 12.26 17.45 -43.09
N ILE A 9 12.15 18.54 -42.33
CA ILE A 9 12.93 18.73 -41.11
C ILE A 9 12.00 18.90 -39.90
N GLU A 10 12.38 18.29 -38.78
CA GLU A 10 11.63 18.36 -37.53
C GLU A 10 12.29 19.38 -36.60
N VAL A 11 11.50 20.36 -36.14
CA VAL A 11 12.02 21.52 -35.42
C VAL A 11 11.07 21.92 -34.30
N GLU A 12 11.59 22.13 -33.10
CA GLU A 12 10.79 22.54 -31.94
C GLU A 12 10.31 23.99 -32.06
N LEU A 13 9.12 24.24 -31.54
CA LEU A 13 8.50 25.57 -31.59
C LEU A 13 9.38 26.56 -30.84
N GLY A 14 9.69 27.69 -31.47
CA GLY A 14 10.49 28.74 -30.86
C GLY A 14 12.00 28.57 -30.98
N THR A 15 12.48 27.52 -31.64
CA THR A 15 13.91 27.33 -31.88
C THR A 15 14.38 28.07 -33.14
N PRO A 16 15.63 28.59 -33.17
CA PRO A 16 16.22 29.14 -34.38
C PRO A 16 16.66 28.02 -35.32
N ILE A 17 16.53 28.23 -36.63
CA ILE A 17 16.99 27.27 -37.64
C ILE A 17 17.48 27.94 -38.92
N THR A 18 18.47 27.32 -39.56
CA THR A 18 19.00 27.73 -40.86
C THR A 18 18.70 26.67 -41.91
N LEU A 19 18.01 27.05 -42.99
CA LEU A 19 17.80 26.20 -44.17
C LEU A 19 18.85 26.54 -45.22
N SER A 20 19.74 25.60 -45.53
CA SER A 20 20.74 25.81 -46.58
C SER A 20 20.27 25.32 -47.94
N CYS A 21 20.33 26.18 -48.95
CA CYS A 21 20.25 25.78 -50.35
C CYS A 21 21.65 25.79 -50.97
N ARG A 22 22.11 24.66 -51.50
CA ARG A 22 23.47 24.45 -52.03
C ARG A 22 23.41 23.82 -53.41
N ALA A 23 24.16 24.38 -54.35
CA ALA A 23 24.23 23.90 -55.71
C ALA A 23 25.69 23.93 -56.22
N LEU A 24 26.19 22.76 -56.63
CA LEU A 24 27.49 22.64 -57.29
C LEU A 24 27.29 22.73 -58.81
N PHE A 25 27.78 23.82 -59.42
CA PHE A 25 27.60 24.14 -60.84
C PHE A 25 28.75 25.00 -61.37
N ASN A 26 29.39 24.57 -62.46
CA ASN A 26 30.53 25.27 -63.05
C ASN A 26 30.06 26.31 -64.09
N GLY A 27 29.43 27.39 -63.62
CA GLY A 27 28.96 28.50 -64.45
C GLY A 27 28.19 29.53 -63.61
N SER A 28 27.73 30.63 -64.22
CA SER A 28 26.91 31.60 -63.51
C SER A 28 25.53 31.02 -63.17
N THR A 29 25.18 31.06 -61.89
CA THR A 29 23.88 30.63 -61.38
C THR A 29 23.35 31.63 -60.37
N LEU A 30 22.04 31.80 -60.32
CA LEU A 30 21.37 32.61 -59.31
C LEU A 30 20.56 31.68 -58.39
N LEU A 31 20.81 31.80 -57.09
CA LEU A 31 20.04 31.10 -56.04
C LEU A 31 19.22 32.12 -55.26
N PHE A 32 17.94 31.81 -55.02
CA PHE A 32 17.09 32.61 -54.14
C PHE A 32 15.96 31.81 -53.52
N TRP A 33 15.44 32.31 -52.41
CA TRP A 33 14.32 31.72 -51.68
C TRP A 33 13.00 32.43 -52.00
N THR A 34 11.92 31.66 -52.01
CA THR A 34 10.55 32.16 -52.12
C THR A 34 9.62 31.42 -51.17
N PHE A 35 8.56 32.11 -50.77
CA PHE A 35 7.46 31.53 -50.04
C PHE A 35 6.18 31.84 -50.81
N ASN A 36 5.37 30.81 -51.12
CA ASN A 36 4.08 30.99 -51.79
C ASN A 36 4.13 31.90 -53.05
N GLU A 37 5.18 31.72 -53.88
CA GLU A 37 5.44 32.51 -55.11
C GLU A 37 5.83 33.98 -54.90
N SER A 38 5.93 34.46 -53.66
CA SER A 38 6.53 35.76 -53.31
C SER A 38 7.96 35.62 -52.76
N LEU A 39 8.69 36.73 -52.72
CA LEU A 39 10.00 36.75 -52.07
C LEU A 39 9.83 36.58 -50.55
N ILE A 40 10.86 36.04 -49.90
CA ILE A 40 10.86 35.84 -48.44
C ILE A 40 10.67 37.16 -47.68
N SER A 41 11.15 38.28 -48.23
CA SER A 41 10.96 39.63 -47.66
C SER A 41 9.50 39.95 -47.35
N ASP A 42 8.58 39.39 -48.14
CA ASP A 42 7.15 39.68 -48.06
C ASP A 42 6.42 38.76 -47.05
N TYR A 43 7.09 37.72 -46.55
CA TYR A 43 6.47 36.65 -45.76
C TYR A 43 6.40 36.93 -44.25
N ALA A 44 7.48 37.39 -43.62
CA ALA A 44 7.58 37.36 -42.15
C ALA A 44 8.12 38.64 -41.49
N GLY A 45 8.23 39.73 -42.25
CA GLY A 45 8.95 40.94 -41.82
C GLY A 45 10.46 40.72 -41.82
N GLU A 46 11.23 41.76 -42.13
CA GLU A 46 12.66 41.68 -42.41
C GLU A 46 13.51 41.12 -41.24
N ASP A 47 12.97 41.07 -40.02
CA ASP A 47 13.73 40.72 -38.81
C ASP A 47 13.59 39.26 -38.34
N ARG A 48 12.55 38.52 -38.76
CA ARG A 48 12.29 37.15 -38.26
C ARG A 48 12.83 36.06 -39.16
N VAL A 49 12.65 36.22 -40.47
CA VAL A 49 13.10 35.27 -41.49
C VAL A 49 14.01 36.00 -42.46
N ILE A 50 15.30 35.76 -42.33
CA ILE A 50 16.35 36.52 -43.01
C ILE A 50 17.00 35.63 -44.06
N THR A 51 17.06 36.11 -45.30
CA THR A 51 17.84 35.46 -46.35
C THR A 51 19.29 35.93 -46.23
N GLY A 52 20.23 35.00 -46.10
CA GLY A 52 21.65 35.30 -46.10
C GLY A 52 22.17 35.71 -47.47
N ASP A 53 23.38 36.27 -47.51
CA ASP A 53 24.01 36.65 -48.77
C ASP A 53 24.36 35.41 -49.60
N PRO A 54 24.18 35.44 -50.94
CA PRO A 54 24.66 34.38 -51.81
C PRO A 54 26.18 34.24 -51.70
N VAL A 55 26.65 33.04 -51.38
CA VAL A 55 28.08 32.73 -51.27
C VAL A 55 28.49 31.80 -52.40
N GLU A 56 29.67 32.08 -52.95
CA GLU A 56 30.32 31.29 -53.98
C GLU A 56 31.68 30.80 -53.44
N THR A 57 31.95 29.51 -53.55
CA THR A 57 33.19 28.90 -53.04
C THR A 57 33.71 27.85 -54.01
N VAL A 58 35.02 27.84 -54.25
CA VAL A 58 35.69 26.83 -55.08
C VAL A 58 35.94 25.58 -54.23
N THR A 59 35.47 24.43 -54.70
CA THR A 59 35.66 23.11 -54.07
C THR A 59 36.41 22.18 -55.02
N GLU A 60 36.91 21.05 -54.52
CA GLU A 60 37.61 20.04 -55.34
C GLU A 60 36.72 19.52 -56.50
N ASP A 61 35.40 19.48 -56.28
CA ASP A 61 34.41 18.99 -57.24
C ASP A 61 33.86 20.08 -58.17
N GLY A 62 34.29 21.34 -58.03
CA GLY A 62 33.84 22.49 -58.83
C GLY A 62 33.36 23.69 -58.01
N LEU A 63 32.53 24.53 -58.63
CA LEU A 63 32.02 25.77 -58.06
C LEU A 63 30.74 25.53 -57.23
N LEU A 64 30.82 25.77 -55.92
CA LEU A 64 29.72 25.61 -54.98
C LEU A 64 29.07 26.96 -54.70
N HIS A 65 27.79 27.07 -55.02
CA HIS A 65 26.95 28.21 -54.71
C HIS A 65 26.00 27.83 -53.57
N PHE A 66 25.86 28.69 -52.56
CA PHE A 66 24.86 28.47 -51.52
C PHE A 66 24.23 29.75 -51.00
N ILE A 67 22.99 29.62 -50.53
CA ILE A 67 22.22 30.68 -49.89
C ILE A 67 21.41 30.10 -48.73
N ASP A 68 21.53 30.72 -47.57
CA ASP A 68 20.90 30.28 -46.34
C ASP A 68 19.63 31.09 -46.03
N LEU A 69 18.63 30.43 -45.46
CA LEU A 69 17.40 31.04 -44.97
C LEU A 69 17.32 30.84 -43.45
N ASN A 70 17.49 31.93 -42.71
CA ASN A 70 17.59 31.94 -41.26
C ASN A 70 16.27 32.31 -40.61
N PHE A 71 15.75 31.42 -39.78
CA PHE A 71 14.63 31.67 -38.89
C PHE A 71 15.19 31.99 -37.51
N THR A 72 14.98 33.21 -37.02
CA THR A 72 15.34 33.58 -35.64
C THR A 72 14.50 32.80 -34.62
N LYS A 73 13.23 32.52 -34.99
CA LYS A 73 12.29 31.77 -34.19
C LYS A 73 11.25 31.10 -35.09
N VAL A 74 11.15 29.78 -35.01
CA VAL A 74 10.11 29.00 -35.69
C VAL A 74 8.77 29.23 -34.97
N LEU A 75 7.76 29.65 -35.73
CA LEU A 75 6.41 29.89 -35.24
C LEU A 75 5.44 28.81 -35.73
N GLU A 76 4.26 28.77 -35.11
CA GLU A 76 3.20 27.81 -35.45
C GLU A 76 2.80 27.89 -36.93
N GLU A 77 2.86 29.09 -37.51
CA GLU A 77 2.53 29.37 -38.91
C GLU A 77 3.53 28.78 -39.93
N ASP A 78 4.78 28.52 -39.50
CA ASP A 78 5.85 28.01 -40.36
C ASP A 78 5.76 26.48 -40.56
N TYR A 79 5.01 25.78 -39.70
CA TYR A 79 4.84 24.33 -39.81
C TYR A 79 3.97 23.92 -41.00
N ASN A 80 4.34 22.79 -41.61
CA ASN A 80 3.69 22.23 -42.81
C ASN A 80 3.68 23.21 -44.00
N ARG A 81 4.52 24.23 -43.97
CA ARG A 81 4.74 25.16 -45.08
C ARG A 81 5.92 24.71 -45.94
N LYS A 82 5.87 25.07 -47.22
CA LYS A 82 6.93 24.79 -48.19
C LYS A 82 7.69 26.06 -48.50
N PHE A 83 8.97 26.07 -48.15
CA PHE A 83 9.92 27.11 -48.55
C PHE A 83 10.65 26.65 -49.79
N TYR A 84 10.64 27.45 -50.86
CA TYR A 84 11.18 27.04 -52.16
C TYR A 84 12.51 27.73 -52.43
N CYS A 85 13.56 26.95 -52.70
CA CYS A 85 14.79 27.45 -53.27
C CYS A 85 14.75 27.28 -54.79
N HIS A 86 15.04 28.36 -55.51
CA HIS A 86 15.15 28.37 -56.97
C HIS A 86 16.60 28.49 -57.38
N MET A 87 16.97 27.74 -58.41
CA MET A 87 18.24 27.83 -59.11
C MET A 87 17.99 28.17 -60.56
N PHE A 88 18.53 29.30 -61.02
CA PHE A 88 18.53 29.70 -62.42
C PHE A 88 19.93 29.54 -62.99
N TYR A 89 20.02 28.76 -64.07
CA TYR A 89 21.27 28.60 -64.82
C TYR A 89 20.96 28.65 -66.31
N THR A 90 21.71 29.45 -67.06
CA THR A 90 21.50 29.66 -68.50
C THR A 90 20.05 30.08 -68.83
N THR A 91 19.25 29.22 -69.47
CA THR A 91 17.84 29.45 -69.82
C THR A 91 16.87 28.53 -69.05
N LYS A 92 17.35 27.79 -68.05
CA LYS A 92 16.55 26.82 -67.28
C LYS A 92 16.48 27.25 -65.82
N SER A 93 15.38 26.85 -65.16
CA SER A 93 15.21 26.98 -63.72
C SER A 93 14.82 25.63 -63.10
N ILE A 94 15.35 25.36 -61.91
CA ILE A 94 14.96 24.22 -61.08
C ILE A 94 14.56 24.76 -59.71
N LYS A 95 13.50 24.20 -59.13
CA LYS A 95 13.05 24.56 -57.78
C LYS A 95 12.99 23.33 -56.88
N PHE A 96 13.35 23.53 -55.61
CA PHE A 96 13.28 22.54 -54.54
C PHE A 96 12.56 23.13 -53.35
N TYR A 97 11.97 22.29 -52.50
CA TYR A 97 11.33 22.77 -51.28
C TYR A 97 11.89 22.12 -50.03
N VAL A 98 11.70 22.81 -48.90
CA VAL A 98 11.87 22.26 -47.55
C VAL A 98 10.57 22.47 -46.79
N THR A 99 10.15 21.46 -46.03
CA THR A 99 8.99 21.53 -45.13
C THR A 99 9.40 21.37 -43.69
N ILE A 100 9.00 22.32 -42.85
CA ILE A 100 9.21 22.28 -41.40
C ILE A 100 8.05 21.51 -40.75
N LYS A 101 8.35 20.49 -39.94
CA LYS A 101 7.39 19.70 -39.17
C LYS A 101 7.65 19.78 -37.68
N LYS A 102 6.60 19.49 -36.91
CA LYS A 102 6.72 19.31 -35.46
C LYS A 102 7.34 17.96 -35.15
N PRO A 103 8.21 17.86 -34.13
CA PRO A 103 8.67 16.58 -33.61
C PRO A 103 7.49 15.78 -33.06
N ASP A 104 7.51 14.46 -33.25
CA ASP A 104 6.48 13.59 -32.69
C ASP A 104 6.55 13.56 -31.15
N PRO A 105 5.42 13.73 -30.44
CA PRO A 105 5.40 13.67 -28.98
C PRO A 105 5.75 12.25 -28.52
N ASN A 106 6.63 12.11 -27.51
CA ASN A 106 7.04 10.83 -26.94
C ASN A 106 5.93 10.19 -26.07
N LEU A 107 4.84 9.77 -26.72
CA LEU A 107 3.68 9.16 -26.09
C LEU A 107 4.04 7.85 -25.38
N GLN A 108 4.97 7.08 -25.94
CA GLN A 108 5.42 5.82 -25.34
C GLN A 108 6.09 6.04 -23.98
N GLY A 109 6.96 7.04 -23.86
CA GLY A 109 7.59 7.40 -22.58
C GLY A 109 6.57 7.82 -21.53
N VAL A 110 5.57 8.62 -21.91
CA VAL A 110 4.50 9.06 -21.02
C VAL A 110 3.67 7.87 -20.52
N LEU A 111 3.27 6.95 -21.40
CA LEU A 111 2.51 5.76 -21.02
C LEU A 111 3.28 4.90 -20.02
N ILE A 112 4.58 4.64 -20.28
CA ILE A 112 5.43 3.87 -19.37
C ILE A 112 5.50 4.55 -17.99
N ALA A 113 5.70 5.87 -17.94
CA ALA A 113 5.75 6.60 -16.68
C ALA A 113 4.45 6.49 -15.88
N VAL A 114 3.29 6.58 -16.54
CA VAL A 114 1.97 6.42 -15.90
C VAL A 114 1.81 5.02 -15.31
N PHE A 115 2.15 3.97 -16.06
CA PHE A 115 2.03 2.59 -15.56
C PHE A 115 2.97 2.31 -14.39
N LEU A 116 4.21 2.83 -14.44
CA LEU A 116 5.17 2.69 -13.33
C LEU A 116 4.68 3.41 -12.07
N SER A 117 4.12 4.61 -12.22
CA SER A 117 3.52 5.36 -11.12
C SER A 117 2.35 4.61 -10.48
N LEU A 118 1.43 4.09 -11.30
CA LEU A 118 0.28 3.33 -10.81
C LEU A 118 0.71 2.05 -10.07
N PHE A 119 1.70 1.33 -10.60
CA PHE A 119 2.24 0.14 -9.96
C PHE A 119 2.82 0.46 -8.58
N LEU A 120 3.57 1.56 -8.45
CA LEU A 120 4.15 2.00 -7.17
C LEU A 120 3.06 2.29 -6.13
N VAL A 121 1.98 2.97 -6.53
CA VAL A 121 0.84 3.26 -5.64
C VAL A 121 0.19 1.98 -5.14
N ILE A 122 -0.02 0.98 -6.01
CA ILE A 122 -0.60 -0.31 -5.63
C ILE A 122 0.30 -1.03 -4.61
N VAL A 123 1.62 -1.05 -4.83
CA VAL A 123 2.57 -1.68 -3.90
C VAL A 123 2.52 -1.02 -2.53
N ILE A 124 2.53 0.32 -2.48
CA ILE A 124 2.42 1.07 -1.22
C ILE A 124 1.10 0.74 -0.52
N ALA A 125 -0.02 0.70 -1.23
CA ALA A 125 -1.32 0.34 -0.68
C ALA A 125 -1.34 -1.09 -0.10
N ILE A 126 -0.73 -2.05 -0.79
CA ILE A 126 -0.61 -3.43 -0.27
C ILE A 126 0.23 -3.44 1.01
N ILE A 127 1.36 -2.72 1.04
CA ILE A 127 2.22 -2.64 2.23
C ILE A 127 1.46 -2.01 3.41
N THR A 128 0.76 -0.91 3.21
CA THR A 128 -0.03 -0.27 4.27
C THR A 128 -1.13 -1.18 4.78
N ILE A 129 -1.87 -1.86 3.90
CA ILE A 129 -2.89 -2.85 4.31
C ILE A 129 -2.27 -3.99 5.12
N ARG A 130 -1.05 -4.44 4.77
CA ARG A 130 -0.35 -5.51 5.50
C ARG A 130 0.10 -5.07 6.88
N ILE A 131 0.64 -3.85 7.01
CA ILE A 131 1.08 -3.27 8.29
C ILE A 131 -0.12 -3.02 9.21
N PHE A 132 -1.17 -2.39 8.69
CA PHE A 132 -2.36 -2.00 9.46
C PHE A 132 -3.46 -3.06 9.45
N LYS A 133 -3.15 -4.31 9.04
CA LYS A 133 -4.15 -5.39 8.93
C LYS A 133 -4.98 -5.56 10.20
N VAL A 134 -4.33 -5.55 11.36
CA VAL A 134 -4.99 -5.73 12.65
C VAL A 134 -5.93 -4.55 12.93
N ASP A 135 -5.44 -3.33 12.77
CA ASP A 135 -6.23 -2.11 12.99
C ASP A 135 -7.43 -2.01 12.04
N ILE A 136 -7.22 -2.29 10.76
CA ILE A 136 -8.29 -2.30 9.74
C ILE A 136 -9.37 -3.33 10.10
N VAL A 137 -8.98 -4.53 10.51
CA VAL A 137 -9.94 -5.57 10.89
C VAL A 137 -10.70 -5.21 12.17
N LEU A 138 -10.01 -4.65 13.17
CA LEU A 138 -10.65 -4.22 14.41
C LEU A 138 -11.63 -3.07 14.16
N TRP A 139 -11.24 -2.08 13.33
CA TRP A 139 -12.09 -0.97 12.92
C TRP A 139 -13.30 -1.42 12.10
N TYR A 140 -13.10 -2.37 11.18
CA TYR A 140 -14.20 -2.94 10.39
C TYR A 140 -15.20 -3.70 11.28
N ARG A 141 -14.71 -4.48 12.24
CA ARG A 141 -15.56 -5.20 13.21
C ARG A 141 -16.38 -4.25 14.07
N SER A 142 -15.74 -3.21 14.61
CA SER A 142 -16.43 -2.23 15.46
C SER A 142 -17.46 -1.40 14.69
N SER A 143 -17.21 -1.10 13.42
CA SER A 143 -18.07 -0.23 12.61
C SER A 143 -19.22 -0.97 11.91
N CYS A 144 -18.95 -2.16 11.37
CA CYS A 144 -19.91 -2.90 10.53
C CYS A 144 -20.52 -4.13 11.22
N LEU A 145 -19.72 -4.90 11.98
CA LEU A 145 -20.18 -6.18 12.53
C LEU A 145 -20.83 -6.07 13.91
N ALA A 146 -20.54 -5.01 14.68
CA ALA A 146 -21.25 -4.73 15.93
C ALA A 146 -22.77 -4.58 15.72
N LYS A 147 -23.21 -4.19 14.50
CA LYS A 147 -24.64 -4.10 14.13
C LYS A 147 -25.30 -5.44 13.82
N ARG A 148 -24.52 -6.51 13.67
CA ARG A 148 -24.97 -7.87 13.34
C ARG A 148 -24.58 -8.85 14.43
N ALA A 149 -24.69 -8.43 15.69
CA ALA A 149 -24.50 -9.28 16.86
C ALA A 149 -25.08 -10.68 16.59
N SER A 150 -24.20 -11.68 16.58
CA SER A 150 -24.56 -13.06 16.30
C SER A 150 -25.41 -13.54 17.46
N ASN A 151 -26.72 -13.70 17.24
CA ASN A 151 -27.62 -14.29 18.21
C ASN A 151 -27.43 -15.82 18.24
N ASP A 152 -26.22 -16.27 18.58
CA ASP A 152 -25.82 -17.68 18.62
C ASP A 152 -26.22 -18.38 19.92
N GLY A 153 -26.94 -17.69 20.81
CA GLY A 153 -27.39 -18.20 22.10
C GLY A 153 -26.27 -18.41 23.12
N LYS A 154 -25.02 -18.02 22.79
CA LYS A 154 -23.86 -18.14 23.68
C LYS A 154 -23.78 -16.98 24.64
N MET A 155 -23.61 -17.30 25.92
CA MET A 155 -23.57 -16.31 27.01
C MET A 155 -22.20 -15.61 27.13
N TYR A 156 -21.11 -16.28 26.75
CA TYR A 156 -19.75 -15.78 26.98
C TYR A 156 -18.97 -15.61 25.67
N ASP A 157 -18.23 -14.50 25.58
CA ASP A 157 -17.28 -14.26 24.49
C ASP A 157 -16.04 -15.13 24.63
N ALA A 158 -15.58 -15.37 25.86
CA ALA A 158 -14.51 -16.31 26.13
C ALA A 158 -14.59 -16.95 27.52
N TYR A 159 -14.21 -18.22 27.59
CA TYR A 159 -13.92 -18.94 28.83
C TYR A 159 -12.42 -18.86 29.11
N VAL A 160 -12.02 -18.46 30.31
CA VAL A 160 -10.62 -18.25 30.70
C VAL A 160 -10.14 -19.39 31.59
N ILE A 161 -9.03 -20.00 31.21
CA ILE A 161 -8.40 -21.11 31.93
C ILE A 161 -6.98 -20.73 32.30
N TYR A 162 -6.67 -20.89 33.58
CA TYR A 162 -5.36 -20.66 34.15
C TYR A 162 -5.12 -21.62 35.33
N PRO A 163 -3.86 -22.00 35.58
CA PRO A 163 -3.52 -22.83 36.73
C PRO A 163 -3.71 -22.09 38.07
N LYS A 164 -4.53 -22.66 38.97
CA LYS A 164 -4.91 -22.06 40.28
C LYS A 164 -3.94 -22.34 41.44
N LYS A 165 -3.03 -23.31 41.33
CA LYS A 165 -2.16 -23.72 42.46
C LYS A 165 -0.68 -23.51 42.12
N PHE A 166 -0.11 -22.41 42.60
CA PHE A 166 1.33 -22.23 42.68
C PHE A 166 1.76 -21.94 44.11
N SER A 167 2.76 -22.68 44.59
CA SER A 167 3.52 -22.29 45.77
C SER A 167 4.71 -21.44 45.31
N GLY A 168 4.58 -20.11 45.33
CA GLY A 168 5.67 -19.19 44.99
C GLY A 168 5.21 -17.78 44.57
N THR A 169 6.17 -16.88 44.37
CA THR A 169 5.94 -15.49 43.92
C THR A 169 5.32 -15.41 42.51
N SER A 170 5.62 -16.33 41.60
CA SER A 170 5.01 -16.35 40.25
C SER A 170 3.49 -16.57 40.24
N SER A 171 2.88 -17.08 41.33
CA SER A 171 1.43 -17.19 41.47
C SER A 171 0.74 -15.83 41.47
N TYR A 172 1.31 -14.86 42.18
CA TYR A 172 0.65 -13.57 42.37
C TYR A 172 0.52 -12.80 41.06
N GLU A 173 1.53 -12.88 40.18
CA GLU A 173 1.51 -12.17 38.89
C GLU A 173 0.46 -12.75 37.94
N MET A 174 0.31 -14.08 37.94
CA MET A 174 -0.71 -14.74 37.15
C MET A 174 -2.12 -14.41 37.66
N ASP A 175 -2.35 -14.50 38.96
CA ASP A 175 -3.65 -14.16 39.55
C ASP A 175 -4.00 -12.69 39.32
N ILE A 176 -3.05 -11.76 39.47
CA ILE A 176 -3.25 -10.35 39.14
C ILE A 176 -3.58 -10.18 37.66
N PHE A 177 -2.85 -10.85 36.77
CA PHE A 177 -3.10 -10.73 35.34
C PHE A 177 -4.50 -11.25 34.98
N VAL A 178 -4.88 -12.44 35.44
CA VAL A 178 -6.13 -13.08 35.05
C VAL A 178 -7.34 -12.47 35.75
N LEU A 179 -7.25 -12.14 37.04
CA LEU A 179 -8.39 -11.67 37.83
C LEU A 179 -8.56 -10.15 37.85
N LYS A 180 -7.51 -9.38 37.53
CA LYS A 180 -7.57 -7.91 37.51
C LYS A 180 -7.35 -7.35 36.11
N VAL A 181 -6.19 -7.62 35.52
CA VAL A 181 -5.78 -6.97 34.26
C VAL A 181 -6.65 -7.39 33.08
N LEU A 182 -6.92 -8.68 32.95
CA LEU A 182 -7.70 -9.23 31.85
C LEU A 182 -9.15 -8.72 31.87
N PRO A 183 -9.89 -8.76 33.00
CA PRO A 183 -11.19 -8.09 33.16
C PRO A 183 -11.15 -6.58 32.89
N GLU A 184 -10.16 -5.86 33.43
CA GLU A 184 -10.06 -4.41 33.29
C GLU A 184 -10.01 -3.98 31.81
N VAL A 185 -9.27 -4.70 30.98
CA VAL A 185 -9.15 -4.34 29.56
C VAL A 185 -10.23 -4.97 28.70
N LEU A 186 -10.55 -6.25 28.87
CA LEU A 186 -11.48 -6.95 28.00
C LEU A 186 -12.94 -6.72 28.36
N GLU A 187 -13.31 -6.71 29.64
CA GLU A 187 -14.69 -6.50 30.06
C GLU A 187 -15.02 -5.01 30.10
N LYS A 188 -14.27 -4.20 30.86
CA LYS A 188 -14.62 -2.78 31.04
C LYS A 188 -14.36 -1.93 29.81
N GLN A 189 -13.18 -2.06 29.19
CA GLN A 189 -12.80 -1.18 28.07
C GLN A 189 -13.22 -1.72 26.69
N CYS A 190 -13.37 -3.05 26.56
CA CYS A 190 -13.72 -3.68 25.29
C CYS A 190 -15.12 -4.32 25.24
N ALA A 191 -15.87 -4.31 26.36
CA ALA A 191 -17.23 -4.84 26.46
C ALA A 191 -17.38 -6.31 26.07
N TYR A 192 -16.38 -7.15 26.38
CA TYR A 192 -16.51 -8.60 26.28
C TYR A 192 -17.10 -9.21 27.54
N GLN A 193 -17.82 -10.31 27.41
CA GLN A 193 -18.29 -11.13 28.53
C GLN A 193 -17.35 -12.32 28.73
N LEU A 194 -16.56 -12.33 29.81
CA LEU A 194 -15.67 -13.46 30.13
C LEU A 194 -16.27 -14.32 31.23
N PHE A 195 -16.03 -15.63 31.14
CA PHE A 195 -16.18 -16.53 32.28
C PHE A 195 -14.80 -16.90 32.80
N ILE A 196 -14.52 -16.62 34.07
CA ILE A 196 -13.25 -16.90 34.72
C ILE A 196 -13.48 -17.90 35.86
N LEU A 197 -12.91 -19.09 35.71
CA LEU A 197 -12.97 -20.14 36.71
C LEU A 197 -12.29 -19.67 38.01
N GLY A 198 -13.00 -19.59 39.13
CA GLY A 198 -12.56 -19.04 40.42
C GLY A 198 -13.19 -17.71 40.80
N ARG A 199 -13.75 -16.99 39.81
CA ARG A 199 -14.52 -15.76 40.03
C ARG A 199 -16.01 -16.00 39.83
N ASP A 200 -16.35 -16.76 38.79
CA ASP A 200 -17.72 -16.89 38.28
C ASP A 200 -18.34 -18.27 38.54
N ASP A 201 -17.57 -19.22 39.11
CA ASP A 201 -18.04 -20.56 39.47
C ASP A 201 -18.78 -20.56 40.82
N LEU A 202 -19.90 -21.30 40.89
CA LEU A 202 -20.67 -21.47 42.11
C LEU A 202 -20.06 -22.57 43.00
N PRO A 203 -19.91 -22.35 44.31
CA PRO A 203 -19.39 -23.37 45.23
C PRO A 203 -20.37 -24.55 45.33
N GLY A 204 -19.87 -25.78 45.13
CA GLY A 204 -20.63 -27.02 45.30
C GLY A 204 -21.12 -27.70 44.00
N GLN A 205 -20.85 -27.12 42.83
CA GLN A 205 -21.18 -27.71 41.53
C GLN A 205 -20.07 -28.67 41.05
N ALA A 206 -20.43 -29.77 40.38
CA ALA A 206 -19.47 -30.72 39.85
C ALA A 206 -18.60 -30.05 38.76
N LEU A 207 -17.28 -30.02 38.99
CA LEU A 207 -16.33 -29.26 38.16
C LEU A 207 -16.34 -29.70 36.70
N MET A 208 -16.54 -30.99 36.41
CA MET A 208 -16.47 -31.50 35.03
C MET A 208 -17.67 -31.09 34.18
N ASP A 209 -18.89 -31.19 34.74
CA ASP A 209 -20.11 -30.83 34.01
C ASP A 209 -20.20 -29.31 33.77
N LEU A 210 -19.76 -28.51 34.75
CA LEU A 210 -19.71 -27.06 34.63
C LEU A 210 -18.79 -26.63 33.49
N VAL A 211 -17.63 -27.25 33.34
CA VAL A 211 -16.65 -26.77 32.36
C VAL A 211 -17.06 -27.12 30.94
N ASP A 212 -17.58 -28.32 30.68
CA ASP A 212 -18.06 -28.69 29.35
C ASP A 212 -19.26 -27.82 28.93
N GLU A 213 -20.20 -27.57 29.85
CA GLU A 213 -21.34 -26.68 29.60
C GLU A 213 -20.87 -25.24 29.34
N THR A 214 -20.00 -24.70 30.19
CA THR A 214 -19.53 -23.30 30.06
C THR A 214 -18.68 -23.10 28.80
N ILE A 215 -17.87 -24.10 28.43
CA ILE A 215 -17.12 -24.11 27.16
C ILE A 215 -18.08 -24.08 25.98
N SER A 216 -19.16 -24.87 26.03
CA SER A 216 -20.17 -24.89 24.96
C SER A 216 -20.86 -23.52 24.81
N GLN A 217 -21.10 -22.84 25.94
CA GLN A 217 -21.65 -21.49 26.04
C GLN A 217 -20.66 -20.37 25.69
N SER A 218 -19.41 -20.71 25.40
CA SER A 218 -18.35 -19.75 25.09
C SER A 218 -17.99 -19.72 23.60
N ARG A 219 -17.70 -18.53 23.07
CA ARG A 219 -17.27 -18.36 21.67
C ARG A 219 -15.79 -18.66 21.47
N ARG A 220 -14.97 -18.43 22.50
CA ARG A 220 -13.53 -18.66 22.52
C ARG A 220 -13.11 -19.30 23.84
N VAL A 221 -11.91 -19.86 23.85
CA VAL A 221 -11.23 -20.22 25.09
C VAL A 221 -9.90 -19.47 25.15
N ILE A 222 -9.63 -18.83 26.27
CA ILE A 222 -8.34 -18.18 26.58
C ILE A 222 -7.60 -19.09 27.55
N ILE A 223 -6.39 -19.50 27.20
CA ILE A 223 -5.52 -20.28 28.07
C ILE A 223 -4.33 -19.42 28.44
N VAL A 224 -4.10 -19.22 29.73
CA VAL A 224 -3.02 -18.39 30.26
C VAL A 224 -1.94 -19.28 30.87
N LEU A 225 -0.70 -19.11 30.40
CA LEU A 225 0.46 -19.93 30.75
C LEU A 225 1.51 -19.10 31.49
N GLY A 226 2.20 -19.74 32.44
CA GLY A 226 3.34 -19.20 33.20
C GLY A 226 4.60 -20.06 33.07
N ASN A 227 5.72 -19.59 33.62
CA ASN A 227 7.06 -20.19 33.45
C ASN A 227 7.28 -21.50 34.22
N MET A 228 6.63 -21.66 35.38
CA MET A 228 6.55 -22.96 36.03
C MET A 228 5.24 -23.61 35.61
N PHE A 229 5.27 -24.69 34.84
CA PHE A 229 4.18 -25.66 34.86
C PHE A 229 4.50 -26.63 35.99
N CYS A 230 4.19 -26.26 37.23
CA CYS A 230 4.31 -27.20 38.34
C CYS A 230 2.99 -27.97 38.40
N VAL A 231 3.01 -29.20 37.89
CA VAL A 231 1.82 -30.00 37.72
C VAL A 231 1.64 -30.85 38.98
N ASP A 232 0.57 -30.60 39.73
CA ASP A 232 -0.16 -31.72 40.30
C ASP A 232 -0.86 -32.37 39.10
N GLU A 233 -0.19 -33.39 38.53
CA GLU A 233 -0.52 -34.04 37.23
C GLU A 233 -1.99 -34.42 37.11
N SER A 234 -2.64 -34.75 38.23
CA SER A 234 -4.00 -35.27 38.24
C SER A 234 -5.09 -34.25 37.85
N ASP A 235 -5.04 -33.01 38.36
CA ASP A 235 -6.10 -32.00 38.12
C ASP A 235 -5.92 -31.29 36.77
N PHE A 236 -4.68 -31.19 36.28
CA PHE A 236 -4.39 -30.57 34.99
C PHE A 236 -4.58 -31.54 33.82
N GLU A 237 -4.20 -32.82 33.95
CA GLU A 237 -4.45 -33.84 32.90
C GLU A 237 -5.93 -34.13 32.69
N GLN A 238 -6.73 -34.11 33.76
CA GLN A 238 -8.18 -34.23 33.64
C GLN A 238 -8.79 -33.01 32.91
N LYS A 239 -8.22 -31.81 33.09
CA LYS A 239 -8.53 -30.62 32.29
C LYS A 239 -7.92 -30.66 30.88
N ILE A 240 -6.95 -31.54 30.60
CA ILE A 240 -6.35 -31.77 29.28
C ILE A 240 -7.17 -32.67 28.38
N ALA A 241 -7.82 -33.70 28.92
CA ALA A 241 -8.82 -34.48 28.17
C ALA A 241 -9.98 -33.60 27.65
N MET A 242 -10.33 -32.57 28.42
CA MET A 242 -11.28 -31.52 28.05
C MET A 242 -10.72 -30.55 26.96
N TYR A 243 -9.40 -30.34 26.89
CA TYR A 243 -8.76 -29.64 25.77
C TYR A 243 -8.82 -30.43 24.45
N ASP A 244 -8.75 -31.76 24.49
CA ASP A 244 -9.00 -32.58 23.31
C ASP A 244 -10.45 -32.47 22.83
N ALA A 245 -11.40 -32.31 23.76
CA ALA A 245 -12.79 -31.98 23.43
C ALA A 245 -12.92 -30.58 22.79
N LEU A 246 -12.13 -29.58 23.22
CA LEU A 246 -12.06 -28.26 22.56
C LEU A 246 -11.57 -28.35 21.11
N ILE A 247 -10.57 -29.20 20.84
CA ILE A 247 -10.10 -29.49 19.48
C ILE A 247 -11.21 -30.15 18.65
N ARG A 248 -11.97 -31.09 19.23
CA ARG A 248 -13.13 -31.72 18.57
C ARG A 248 -14.28 -30.73 18.31
N ASN A 249 -14.55 -29.83 19.24
CA ASN A 249 -15.63 -28.83 19.19
C ASN A 249 -15.32 -27.62 18.30
N LYS A 250 -14.14 -27.59 17.66
CA LYS A 250 -13.69 -26.51 16.75
C LYS A 250 -13.74 -25.10 17.37
N ILE A 251 -13.67 -24.99 18.69
CA ILE A 251 -13.61 -23.70 19.37
C ILE A 251 -12.19 -23.16 19.22
N LYS A 252 -12.09 -21.88 18.81
CA LYS A 252 -10.79 -21.23 18.66
C LYS A 252 -10.21 -20.91 20.03
N VAL A 253 -8.93 -21.26 20.22
CA VAL A 253 -8.18 -21.09 21.47
C VAL A 253 -7.21 -19.92 21.32
N ILE A 254 -7.13 -19.08 22.34
CA ILE A 254 -6.21 -17.95 22.44
C ILE A 254 -5.19 -18.28 23.53
N LEU A 255 -3.96 -18.55 23.13
CA LEU A 255 -2.88 -18.87 24.07
C LEU A 255 -2.15 -17.60 24.49
N ILE A 256 -2.06 -17.36 25.80
CA ILE A 256 -1.36 -16.22 26.40
C ILE A 256 -0.20 -16.74 27.25
N GLU A 257 1.01 -16.23 27.02
CA GLU A 257 2.20 -16.48 27.85
C GLU A 257 2.48 -15.22 28.67
N ILE A 258 2.37 -15.28 30.01
CA ILE A 258 2.69 -14.15 30.90
C ILE A 258 4.21 -13.96 30.99
N GLU A 259 4.94 -15.07 31.03
CA GLU A 259 6.40 -15.13 31.02
C GLU A 259 6.89 -16.00 29.86
N LYS A 260 8.10 -15.74 29.37
CA LYS A 260 8.70 -16.60 28.35
C LYS A 260 9.08 -17.94 28.97
N ILE A 261 8.28 -18.95 28.71
CA ILE A 261 8.62 -20.35 29.01
C ILE A 261 9.92 -20.69 28.28
N THR A 262 10.96 -21.03 29.04
CA THR A 262 12.27 -21.41 28.50
C THR A 262 12.33 -22.91 28.20
N ASP A 263 11.59 -23.71 28.97
CA ASP A 263 11.53 -25.17 28.83
C ASP A 263 10.09 -25.63 28.57
N TYR A 264 9.85 -26.19 27.38
CA TYR A 264 8.56 -26.74 26.98
C TYR A 264 8.46 -28.25 27.21
N THR A 265 9.44 -28.89 27.86
CA THR A 265 9.40 -30.34 28.15
C THR A 265 8.23 -30.69 29.06
N THR A 266 7.91 -29.83 30.02
CA THR A 266 6.81 -29.97 30.99
C THR A 266 5.45 -29.54 30.45
N VAL A 267 5.40 -28.99 29.22
CA VAL A 267 4.16 -28.52 28.61
C VAL A 267 3.47 -29.68 27.87
N PRO A 268 2.15 -29.89 28.04
CA PRO A 268 1.42 -30.95 27.35
C PRO A 268 1.47 -30.84 25.82
N GLU A 269 1.42 -31.98 25.13
CA GLU A 269 1.44 -32.04 23.66
C GLU A 269 0.28 -31.29 23.00
N SER A 270 -0.91 -31.30 23.61
CA SER A 270 -2.08 -30.55 23.13
C SER A 270 -1.82 -29.03 23.08
N ILE A 271 -1.15 -28.48 24.10
CA ILE A 271 -0.77 -27.06 24.15
C ILE A 271 0.32 -26.75 23.13
N LYS A 272 1.32 -27.63 22.96
CA LYS A 272 2.33 -27.49 21.90
C LYS A 272 1.70 -27.46 20.52
N TYR A 273 0.73 -28.35 20.26
CA TYR A 273 -0.02 -28.40 19.02
C TYR A 273 -0.83 -27.11 18.77
N ILE A 274 -1.56 -26.63 19.78
CA ILE A 274 -2.32 -25.36 19.68
C ILE A 274 -1.37 -24.20 19.41
N LYS A 275 -0.26 -24.11 20.13
CA LYS A 275 0.76 -23.08 19.91
C LYS A 275 1.29 -23.10 18.47
N GLN A 276 1.54 -24.28 17.91
CA GLN A 276 2.03 -24.42 16.53
C GLN A 276 0.97 -24.00 15.50
N LYS A 277 -0.30 -24.36 15.72
CA LYS A 277 -1.39 -24.14 14.75
C LYS A 277 -2.04 -22.75 14.86
N GLN A 278 -2.27 -22.27 16.07
CA GLN A 278 -3.03 -21.04 16.36
C GLN A 278 -2.12 -19.87 16.78
N GLY A 279 -0.87 -20.17 17.15
CA GLY A 279 0.09 -19.19 17.64
C GLY A 279 -0.04 -18.92 19.15
N VAL A 280 0.79 -18.01 19.64
CA VAL A 280 0.80 -17.59 21.04
C VAL A 280 0.99 -16.08 21.14
N VAL A 281 0.31 -15.46 22.10
CA VAL A 281 0.43 -14.04 22.41
C VAL A 281 1.21 -13.88 23.69
N ARG A 282 2.36 -13.21 23.62
CA ARG A 282 3.23 -13.01 24.79
C ARG A 282 2.93 -11.69 25.45
N TRP A 283 2.63 -11.73 26.74
CA TRP A 283 2.67 -10.57 27.61
C TRP A 283 4.14 -10.19 27.79
N LYS A 284 4.43 -8.90 27.64
CA LYS A 284 5.77 -8.33 27.86
C LYS A 284 5.69 -7.09 28.76
N GLY A 285 4.55 -6.89 29.44
CA GLY A 285 4.27 -5.67 30.16
C GLY A 285 4.71 -5.75 31.61
N GLU A 286 5.29 -4.67 32.11
CA GLU A 286 5.11 -4.28 33.51
C GLU A 286 3.65 -3.85 33.70
N PHE A 287 3.09 -4.02 34.89
CA PHE A 287 1.70 -3.65 35.22
C PHE A 287 1.53 -2.12 35.33
N THR A 288 1.83 -1.37 34.27
CA THR A 288 1.71 0.09 34.16
C THR A 288 0.42 0.49 33.46
N GLU A 289 -0.10 1.70 33.71
CA GLU A 289 -1.36 2.18 33.11
C GLU A 289 -1.32 2.19 31.57
N ASP A 290 -0.18 2.56 30.97
CA ASP A 290 0.01 2.53 29.51
C ASP A 290 -0.07 1.11 28.94
N ALA A 291 0.34 0.10 29.70
CA ALA A 291 0.26 -1.31 29.30
C ALA A 291 -1.19 -1.84 29.31
N LEU A 292 -2.09 -1.20 30.06
CA LEU A 292 -3.51 -1.52 30.14
C LEU A 292 -4.34 -0.91 29.01
N SER A 293 -3.76 -0.05 28.16
CA SER A 293 -4.47 0.53 27.02
C SER A 293 -4.88 -0.54 26.00
N PRO A 294 -6.13 -0.56 25.50
CA PRO A 294 -6.62 -1.61 24.61
C PRO A 294 -6.03 -1.49 23.18
N ASN A 295 -5.25 -0.43 22.94
CA ASN A 295 -4.57 -0.11 21.70
C ASN A 295 -3.09 -0.56 21.67
N THR A 296 -2.56 -1.13 22.75
CA THR A 296 -1.22 -1.73 22.68
C THR A 296 -1.20 -2.93 21.74
N ARG A 297 -0.01 -3.28 21.23
CA ARG A 297 0.17 -4.41 20.32
C ARG A 297 -0.34 -5.73 20.91
N PHE A 298 -0.20 -5.92 22.22
CA PHE A 298 -0.70 -7.11 22.92
C PHE A 298 -2.23 -7.17 22.84
N TRP A 299 -2.93 -6.13 23.30
CA TRP A 299 -4.38 -6.11 23.36
C TRP A 299 -5.02 -6.11 21.98
N LYS A 300 -4.45 -5.40 21.00
CA LYS A 300 -4.89 -5.49 19.60
C LYS A 300 -4.82 -6.91 19.05
N ASN A 301 -3.77 -7.66 19.37
CA ASN A 301 -3.63 -9.06 18.96
C ASN A 301 -4.64 -9.98 19.66
N ILE A 302 -4.93 -9.76 20.95
CA ILE A 302 -5.98 -10.51 21.67
C ILE A 302 -7.35 -10.21 21.05
N ARG A 303 -7.72 -8.93 20.90
CA ARG A 303 -9.00 -8.48 20.32
C ARG A 303 -9.18 -8.96 18.88
N TYR A 304 -8.11 -9.09 18.11
CA TYR A 304 -8.16 -9.65 16.76
C TYR A 304 -8.58 -11.14 16.76
N GLN A 305 -8.20 -11.88 17.81
CA GLN A 305 -8.55 -13.30 17.97
C GLN A 305 -9.91 -13.53 18.65
N MET A 306 -10.36 -12.58 19.46
CA MET A 306 -11.69 -12.52 20.06
C MET A 306 -12.82 -12.43 19.02
N PRO A 307 -14.08 -12.78 19.39
CA PRO A 307 -15.24 -12.49 18.56
C PRO A 307 -15.42 -10.97 18.36
N PRO A 308 -16.26 -10.53 17.40
CA PRO A 308 -16.65 -9.12 17.35
C PRO A 308 -17.32 -8.72 18.67
N ALA A 309 -16.82 -7.67 19.32
CA ALA A 309 -17.42 -7.15 20.55
C ALA A 309 -18.85 -6.67 20.28
N HIS A 310 -19.74 -6.92 21.24
CA HIS A 310 -21.06 -6.29 21.24
C HIS A 310 -20.88 -4.82 21.61
N ARG A 311 -21.39 -3.91 20.77
CA ARG A 311 -21.61 -2.55 21.24
C ARG A 311 -22.97 -2.56 21.94
N TYR A 312 -22.96 -2.35 23.25
CA TYR A 312 -24.14 -1.79 23.91
C TYR A 312 -24.47 -0.49 23.19
N SER A 313 -25.74 -0.32 22.80
CA SER A 313 -26.16 0.96 22.25
C SER A 313 -25.98 2.02 23.34
N ASP A 314 -25.60 3.26 23.00
CA ASP A 314 -25.47 4.36 23.97
C ASP A 314 -26.72 4.56 24.85
N SER A 315 -27.87 4.03 24.40
CA SER A 315 -29.14 3.96 25.14
C SER A 315 -29.11 3.06 26.39
N GLU A 316 -28.26 2.03 26.48
CA GLU A 316 -28.20 1.10 27.63
C GLU A 316 -27.22 1.58 28.71
N LEU A 317 -26.20 2.36 28.35
CA LEU A 317 -25.27 3.00 29.30
C LEU A 317 -25.96 4.06 30.19
N HIS A 318 -27.03 4.68 29.69
CA HIS A 318 -27.82 5.64 30.47
C HIS A 318 -28.70 4.99 31.55
N TYR A 319 -29.04 3.71 31.42
CA TYR A 319 -29.83 3.01 32.44
C TYR A 319 -28.95 2.50 33.59
N ILE A 320 -27.73 2.06 33.31
CA ILE A 320 -26.80 1.55 34.34
C ILE A 320 -26.32 2.67 35.27
N HIS A 321 -26.15 3.89 34.75
CA HIS A 321 -25.79 5.05 35.59
C HIS A 321 -26.95 5.67 36.38
N SER A 322 -28.18 5.18 36.23
CA SER A 322 -29.35 5.70 36.96
C SER A 322 -29.80 4.85 38.16
N GLU A 323 -29.12 3.74 38.44
CA GLU A 323 -29.43 2.85 39.57
C GLU A 323 -28.32 2.78 40.65
N ASP A 324 -27.31 3.67 40.59
CA ASP A 324 -26.35 3.89 41.70
C ASP A 324 -26.72 5.10 42.56
#